data_AF-A0A930R3V2-F1
#
_entry.id   AF-A0A930R3V2-F1
#
_cell.length_a   1.000
_cell.length_b   1.000
_cell.length_c   1.000
_cell.angle_alpha   90.00
_cell.angle_beta   90.00
_cell.angle_gamma   90.00
#
_symmetry.space_group_name_H-M   'P 1'
#
loop_
_entity.id
_entity.type
_entity.pdbx_description
1 polymer ?
#
loop_
_entity_poly.entity_id
_entity_poly.type
_entity_poly.pdbx_seq_one_letter_code
_entity_poly.pdbx_strand_id
1 'polypeptide(L)'
;MRIAVYTNILRVRVLARRCAANMEEPEVRVCAVDGMDRWEEMRAAADLHLFLWMGTGVDNDFLKQASRDLQKRRMLHLIVVDNAEHDKVTYGFSEEQIQRTWAYFRYDGEENMCNLFRWLGIVFGGLSCTAEPPTPLAWNGVYHPAWAGNPEDIAGYLSAHYVEGRPTVGVIFYRSEWITGDFTYHTALIRAIEAEGMNAVAVFSNAYRDARVESPTLMEAIEKYFCRDGTPYV
;
A
#
# COMPACT_ATOMS: atom_id res chain seq x y z
N MET A 1 7.35 23.07 4.16
CA MET A 1 7.93 22.25 3.06
C MET A 1 6.80 21.69 2.21
N ARG A 2 6.94 21.72 0.88
CA ARG A 2 5.97 21.22 -0.09
C ARG A 2 6.49 19.97 -0.78
N ILE A 3 5.68 18.92 -0.79
CA ILE A 3 5.99 17.63 -1.45
C ILE A 3 5.00 17.43 -2.59
N ALA A 4 5.51 17.19 -3.80
CA ALA A 4 4.69 16.71 -4.91
C ALA A 4 4.86 15.20 -5.07
N VAL A 5 3.76 14.46 -4.98
CA VAL A 5 3.73 13.01 -5.15
C VAL A 5 3.12 12.68 -6.51
N TYR A 6 3.84 11.94 -7.34
CA TYR A 6 3.40 11.50 -8.67
C TYR A 6 3.21 9.99 -8.67
N THR A 7 2.05 9.51 -9.10
CA THR A 7 1.77 8.08 -9.13
C THR A 7 0.75 7.71 -10.20
N ASN A 8 0.98 6.57 -10.85
CA ASN A 8 0.02 5.86 -11.70
C ASN A 8 -0.75 4.77 -10.92
N ILE A 9 -0.45 4.57 -9.63
CA ILE A 9 -1.02 3.50 -8.83
C ILE A 9 -2.28 4.01 -8.12
N LEU A 10 -3.44 3.44 -8.44
CA LEU A 10 -4.74 3.84 -7.87
C LEU A 10 -4.74 3.80 -6.33
N ARG A 11 -4.24 2.71 -5.75
CA ARG A 11 -4.17 2.55 -4.28
C ARG A 11 -3.34 3.66 -3.63
N VAL A 12 -2.13 3.90 -4.13
CA VAL A 12 -1.23 4.96 -3.63
C VAL A 12 -1.91 6.32 -3.74
N ARG A 13 -2.58 6.60 -4.87
CA ARG A 13 -3.33 7.84 -5.05
C ARG A 13 -4.40 8.03 -3.98
N VAL A 14 -5.15 6.99 -3.64
CA VAL A 14 -6.20 7.04 -2.61
C VAL A 14 -5.57 7.31 -1.23
N LEU A 15 -4.58 6.52 -0.83
CA LEU A 15 -3.93 6.64 0.48
C LEU A 15 -3.22 7.99 0.64
N ALA A 16 -2.45 8.41 -0.37
CA ALA A 16 -1.73 9.68 -0.34
C ALA A 16 -2.69 10.88 -0.25
N ARG A 17 -3.85 10.82 -0.92
CA ARG A 17 -4.85 11.90 -0.85
C ARG A 17 -5.53 11.97 0.51
N ARG A 18 -5.92 10.83 1.09
CA ARG A 18 -6.48 10.80 2.45
C ARG A 18 -5.49 11.37 3.46
N CYS A 19 -4.23 10.94 3.33
CA CYS A 19 -3.18 11.44 4.18
C CYS A 19 -2.97 12.96 4.03
N ALA A 20 -2.84 13.45 2.80
CA ALA A 20 -2.67 14.87 2.50
C ALA A 20 -3.85 15.72 2.98
N ALA A 21 -5.08 15.21 2.91
CA ALA A 21 -6.27 15.92 3.37
C ALA A 21 -6.30 16.13 4.90
N ASN A 22 -5.66 15.25 5.67
CA ASN A 22 -5.61 15.28 7.13
C ASN A 22 -4.26 15.78 7.68
N MET A 23 -3.38 16.31 6.82
CA MET A 23 -2.02 16.70 7.16
C MET A 23 -1.81 18.20 6.96
N GLU A 24 -1.53 18.90 8.05
CA GLU A 24 -1.19 20.33 7.99
C GLU A 24 0.24 20.55 7.48
N GLU A 25 1.21 19.77 7.99
CA GLU A 25 2.60 19.82 7.55
C GLU A 25 3.23 18.42 7.43
N PRO A 26 4.04 18.14 6.38
CA PRO A 26 4.28 18.99 5.21
C PRO A 26 3.05 19.15 4.30
N GLU A 27 3.04 20.18 3.46
CA GLU A 27 2.01 20.34 2.42
C GLU A 27 2.26 19.30 1.32
N VAL A 28 1.30 18.41 1.08
CA VAL A 28 1.43 17.32 0.11
C VAL A 28 0.44 17.50 -1.05
N ARG A 29 0.97 17.59 -2.27
CA ARG A 29 0.17 17.62 -3.50
C ARG A 29 0.28 16.30 -4.25
N VAL A 30 -0.83 15.58 -4.35
CA VAL A 30 -0.91 14.30 -5.06
C VAL A 30 -1.33 14.51 -6.52
N CYS A 31 -0.43 14.19 -7.43
CA CYS A 31 -0.60 14.25 -8.88
C CYS A 31 -0.85 12.84 -9.42
N ALA A 32 -2.07 12.61 -9.90
CA ALA A 32 -2.40 11.39 -10.63
C ALA A 32 -1.90 11.57 -12.06
N VAL A 33 -1.02 10.67 -12.50
CA VAL A 33 -0.32 10.78 -13.78
C VAL A 33 -0.25 9.43 -14.46
N ASP A 34 -0.30 9.44 -15.79
CA ASP A 34 -0.03 8.32 -16.67
C ASP A 34 1.39 8.45 -17.27
N GLY A 35 1.95 7.34 -17.79
CA GLY A 35 3.24 7.35 -18.46
C GLY A 35 3.28 8.16 -19.76
N MET A 36 2.10 8.44 -20.35
CA MET A 36 1.95 9.26 -21.57
C MET A 36 1.77 10.76 -21.29
N ASP A 37 1.60 11.16 -20.03
CA ASP A 37 1.41 12.57 -19.69
C ASP A 37 2.67 13.40 -19.96
N ARG A 38 2.47 14.71 -20.17
CA ARG A 38 3.57 15.66 -20.38
C ARG A 38 4.04 16.23 -19.05
N TRP A 39 5.33 16.09 -18.75
CA TRP A 39 5.91 16.55 -17.48
C TRP A 39 5.62 18.02 -17.19
N GLU A 40 5.74 18.89 -18.19
CA GLU A 40 5.56 20.34 -18.03
C GLU A 40 4.13 20.71 -17.59
N GLU A 41 3.14 19.94 -18.02
CA GLU A 41 1.72 20.19 -17.71
C GLU A 41 1.37 19.68 -16.30
N MET A 42 1.99 18.57 -15.88
CA MET A 42 1.68 17.89 -14.62
C MET A 42 2.55 18.35 -13.45
N ARG A 43 3.73 18.94 -13.72
CA ARG A 43 4.67 19.35 -12.68
C ARG A 43 4.04 20.35 -11.72
N ALA A 44 3.95 19.96 -10.45
CA ALA A 44 3.62 20.85 -9.35
C ALA A 44 4.84 21.64 -8.87
N ALA A 45 4.62 22.86 -8.39
CA ALA A 45 5.62 23.62 -7.64
C ALA A 45 5.79 22.99 -6.25
N ALA A 46 6.95 22.39 -6.00
CA ALA A 46 7.27 21.73 -4.75
C ALA A 46 8.77 21.82 -4.44
N ASP A 47 9.11 21.59 -3.18
CA ASP A 47 10.49 21.58 -2.69
C ASP A 47 11.09 20.17 -2.85
N LEU A 48 10.24 19.13 -2.83
CA LEU A 48 10.58 17.71 -3.05
C LEU A 48 9.61 17.06 -4.04
N HIS A 49 10.14 16.32 -5.01
CA HIS A 49 9.34 15.53 -5.96
C HIS A 49 9.51 14.02 -5.71
N LEU A 50 8.43 13.35 -5.30
CA LEU A 50 8.40 11.92 -5.01
C LEU A 50 7.58 11.20 -6.08
N PHE A 51 8.17 10.19 -6.73
CA PHE A 51 7.48 9.35 -7.70
C PHE A 51 7.30 7.97 -7.09
N LEU A 52 6.05 7.56 -6.90
CA LEU A 52 5.68 6.22 -6.43
C LEU A 52 5.00 5.51 -7.59
N TRP A 53 5.74 4.66 -8.28
CA TRP A 53 5.39 4.22 -9.63
C TRP A 53 5.33 2.70 -9.75
N MET A 54 4.47 2.19 -10.64
CA MET A 54 4.46 0.78 -11.04
C MET A 54 4.82 0.67 -12.53
N GLY A 55 5.80 -0.17 -12.87
CA GLY A 55 6.21 -0.43 -14.26
C GLY A 55 7.68 -0.86 -14.41
N THR A 56 8.17 -0.97 -15.64
CA THR A 56 9.52 -1.45 -15.96
C THR A 56 10.61 -0.37 -15.83
N GLY A 57 10.56 0.46 -14.80
CA GLY A 57 11.56 1.53 -14.57
C GLY A 57 11.21 2.86 -15.24
N VAL A 58 12.24 3.64 -15.57
CA VAL A 58 12.12 5.01 -16.12
C VAL A 58 11.79 4.98 -17.61
N ASP A 59 11.33 3.86 -18.15
CA ASP A 59 11.20 3.70 -19.59
C ASP A 59 10.01 4.42 -20.24
N ASN A 60 9.10 4.99 -19.44
CA ASN A 60 8.02 5.82 -19.97
C ASN A 60 8.42 7.29 -20.17
N ASP A 61 7.74 7.95 -21.10
CA ASP A 61 8.04 9.32 -21.53
C ASP A 61 7.91 10.33 -20.40
N PHE A 62 6.91 10.17 -19.53
CA PHE A 62 6.70 11.04 -18.37
C PHE A 62 7.91 11.03 -17.42
N LEU A 63 8.36 9.85 -16.97
CA LEU A 63 9.50 9.72 -16.06
C LEU A 63 10.82 10.16 -16.71
N LYS A 64 11.01 9.91 -18.02
CA LYS A 64 12.18 10.41 -18.78
C LYS A 64 12.24 11.93 -18.78
N GLN A 65 11.13 12.59 -19.09
CA GLN A 65 11.03 14.05 -19.11
C GLN A 65 11.24 14.63 -17.70
N ALA A 66 10.55 14.07 -16.70
CA ALA A 66 10.63 14.51 -15.31
C ALA A 66 12.06 14.40 -14.77
N SER A 67 12.68 13.23 -14.94
CA SER A 67 14.06 12.98 -14.51
C SER A 67 15.04 13.97 -15.15
N ARG A 68 14.98 14.17 -16.48
CA ARG A 68 15.86 15.11 -17.19
C ARG A 68 15.73 16.54 -16.66
N ASP A 69 14.50 17.04 -16.49
CA ASP A 69 14.24 18.40 -15.99
C ASP A 69 14.71 18.57 -14.53
N LEU A 70 14.35 17.62 -13.66
CA LEU A 70 14.69 17.68 -12.23
C LEU A 70 16.20 17.58 -11.99
N GLN A 71 16.89 16.70 -12.72
CA GLN A 71 18.35 16.57 -12.66
C GLN A 71 19.04 17.85 -13.15
N LYS A 72 18.62 18.39 -14.30
CA LYS A 72 19.16 19.66 -14.85
C LYS A 72 19.02 20.82 -13.87
N ARG A 73 17.90 20.87 -13.13
CA ARG A 73 17.62 21.91 -12.14
C ARG A 73 18.16 21.60 -10.74
N ARG A 74 18.73 20.41 -10.54
CA ARG A 74 19.18 19.92 -9.22
C ARG A 74 18.09 20.01 -8.14
N MET A 75 16.86 19.70 -8.54
CA MET A 75 15.70 19.66 -7.63
C MET A 75 15.75 18.37 -6.81
N LEU A 76 15.38 18.42 -5.53
CA LEU A 76 15.30 17.25 -4.67
C LEU A 76 14.21 16.29 -5.18
N HIS A 77 14.59 15.08 -5.56
CA HIS A 77 13.63 14.09 -6.07
C HIS A 77 14.07 12.65 -5.86
N LEU A 78 13.07 11.79 -5.68
CA LEU A 78 13.22 10.35 -5.55
C LEU A 78 12.21 9.64 -6.43
N ILE A 79 12.71 8.73 -7.25
CA ILE A 79 11.89 7.85 -8.10
C ILE A 79 11.94 6.44 -7.51
N VAL A 80 10.78 5.97 -7.07
CA VAL A 80 10.56 4.63 -6.54
C VAL A 80 9.68 3.88 -7.55
N VAL A 81 10.29 2.98 -8.32
CA VAL A 81 9.56 2.20 -9.34
C VAL A 81 9.46 0.75 -8.92
N ASP A 82 8.25 0.32 -8.57
CA ASP A 82 7.95 -1.07 -8.32
C ASP A 82 8.17 -1.90 -9.60
N ASN A 83 9.04 -2.92 -9.50
CA ASN A 83 9.47 -3.87 -10.54
C ASN A 83 10.59 -3.40 -11.50
N ALA A 84 11.40 -2.41 -11.13
CA ALA A 84 12.57 -2.00 -11.92
C ALA A 84 13.91 -2.47 -11.33
N GLU A 85 14.83 -2.93 -12.18
CA GLU A 85 16.25 -3.07 -11.84
C GLU A 85 16.90 -1.67 -11.86
N HIS A 86 17.07 -1.07 -10.68
CA HIS A 86 17.92 0.10 -10.38
C HIS A 86 18.26 1.09 -11.52
N ASP A 87 17.33 1.99 -11.88
CA ASP A 87 17.70 3.22 -12.57
C ASP A 87 17.96 4.34 -11.56
N LYS A 88 19.24 4.63 -11.32
CA LYS A 88 19.73 5.70 -10.43
C LYS A 88 19.49 7.08 -11.04
N VAL A 89 18.26 7.58 -10.96
CA VAL A 89 17.91 8.95 -11.38
C VAL A 89 17.37 9.82 -10.24
N THR A 90 17.66 9.43 -9.00
CA THR A 90 17.38 10.19 -7.77
C THR A 90 18.41 11.31 -7.56
N TYR A 91 18.02 12.42 -6.94
CA TYR A 91 18.94 13.49 -6.52
C TYR A 91 18.61 13.96 -5.10
N GLY A 92 19.64 14.06 -4.26
CA GLY A 92 19.55 14.65 -2.91
C GLY A 92 19.17 13.68 -1.78
N PHE A 93 19.13 12.37 -2.04
CA PHE A 93 18.86 11.34 -1.03
C PHE A 93 20.10 10.48 -0.77
N SER A 94 20.34 10.12 0.49
CA SER A 94 21.28 9.07 0.87
C SER A 94 20.71 7.67 0.59
N GLU A 95 21.57 6.66 0.56
CA GLU A 95 21.13 5.28 0.36
C GLU A 95 20.19 4.79 1.47
N GLU A 96 20.46 5.15 2.73
CA GLU A 96 19.58 4.87 3.87
C GLU A 96 18.20 5.53 3.69
N GLN A 97 18.16 6.78 3.22
CA GLN A 97 16.90 7.48 2.98
C GLN A 97 16.09 6.85 1.83
N ILE A 98 16.77 6.37 0.80
CA ILE A 98 16.16 5.62 -0.30
C ILE A 98 15.57 4.32 0.23
N GLN A 99 16.34 3.53 0.98
CA GLN A 99 15.89 2.26 1.56
C GLN A 99 14.71 2.45 2.52
N ARG A 100 14.73 3.50 3.35
CA ARG A 100 13.61 3.81 4.25
C ARG A 100 12.35 4.23 3.51
N THR A 101 12.48 5.02 2.44
CA THR A 101 11.34 5.37 1.57
C THR A 101 10.77 4.12 0.89
N TRP A 102 11.64 3.23 0.42
CA TRP A 102 11.24 1.92 -0.10
C TRP A 102 10.49 1.09 0.93
N ALA A 103 10.94 1.06 2.18
CA ALA A 103 10.26 0.34 3.25
C ALA A 103 8.85 0.88 3.51
N TYR A 104 8.66 2.20 3.62
CA TYR A 104 7.31 2.78 3.75
C TYR A 104 6.42 2.42 2.55
N PHE A 105 6.94 2.58 1.34
CA PHE A 105 6.18 2.30 0.12
C PHE A 105 5.77 0.83 0.02
N ARG A 106 6.67 -0.08 0.40
CA ARG A 106 6.50 -1.53 0.29
C ARG A 106 5.58 -2.10 1.37
N TYR A 107 5.72 -1.64 2.60
CA TYR A 107 4.86 -2.06 3.69
C TYR A 107 3.42 -1.57 3.51
N ASP A 108 3.26 -0.46 2.77
CA ASP A 108 1.97 0.06 2.29
C ASP A 108 1.05 0.52 3.43
N GLY A 109 -0.14 0.99 3.11
CA GLY A 109 -1.11 1.46 4.10
C GLY A 109 -1.02 2.95 4.42
N GLU A 110 -2.14 3.43 4.94
CA GLU A 110 -2.37 4.86 5.17
C GLU A 110 -1.37 5.42 6.21
N GLU A 111 -1.13 4.70 7.29
CA GLU A 111 -0.19 5.12 8.33
C GLU A 111 1.25 5.21 7.82
N ASN A 112 1.73 4.20 7.08
CA ASN A 112 3.05 4.25 6.46
C ASN A 112 3.16 5.40 5.45
N MET A 113 2.12 5.65 4.65
CA MET A 113 2.12 6.76 3.70
C MET A 113 2.21 8.12 4.43
N CYS A 114 1.48 8.28 5.53
CA CYS A 114 1.56 9.50 6.33
C CYS A 114 2.89 9.66 7.05
N ASN A 115 3.42 8.59 7.62
CA ASN A 115 4.72 8.63 8.27
C ASN A 115 5.84 8.88 7.26
N LEU A 116 5.73 8.40 6.02
CA LEU A 116 6.64 8.76 4.94
C LEU A 116 6.66 10.28 4.70
N PHE A 117 5.49 10.92 4.54
CA PHE A 117 5.44 12.36 4.30
C PHE A 117 5.97 13.16 5.48
N ARG A 118 5.58 12.83 6.72
CA ARG A 118 6.12 13.47 7.91
C ARG A 118 7.63 13.30 8.00
N TRP A 119 8.14 12.09 7.78
CA TRP A 119 9.56 11.79 7.81
C TRP A 119 10.34 12.59 6.76
N LEU A 120 9.85 12.67 5.52
CA LEU A 120 10.44 13.53 4.48
C LEU A 120 10.43 15.00 4.89
N GLY A 121 9.32 15.45 5.50
CA GLY A 121 9.14 16.77 6.09
C GLY A 121 10.20 17.11 7.14
N ILE A 122 10.49 16.18 8.05
CA ILE A 122 11.51 16.32 9.09
C ILE A 122 12.90 16.39 8.45
N VAL A 123 13.23 15.40 7.61
CA VAL A 123 14.58 15.21 7.07
C VAL A 123 15.02 16.34 6.13
N PHE A 124 14.12 16.81 5.27
CA PHE A 124 14.46 17.79 4.24
C PHE A 124 13.89 19.19 4.51
N GLY A 125 12.86 19.29 5.34
CA GLY A 125 12.17 20.54 5.66
C GLY A 125 12.42 21.06 7.08
N GLY A 126 13.07 20.28 7.95
CA GLY A 126 13.30 20.66 9.35
C GLY A 126 12.01 20.79 10.16
N LEU A 127 10.93 20.12 9.74
CA LEU A 127 9.65 20.21 10.42
C LEU A 127 9.71 19.59 11.82
N SER A 128 9.00 20.20 12.76
CA SER A 128 8.89 19.75 14.15
C SER A 128 7.67 18.85 14.35
N CYS A 129 7.65 17.72 13.64
CA CYS A 129 6.62 16.68 13.78
C CYS A 129 7.24 15.31 14.07
N THR A 130 6.42 14.32 14.39
CA THR A 130 6.86 12.93 14.61
C THR A 130 6.50 12.06 13.42
N ALA A 131 7.39 11.11 13.11
CA ALA A 131 7.15 10.11 12.07
C ALA A 131 7.58 8.75 12.58
N GLU A 132 6.62 7.84 12.73
CA GLU A 132 6.90 6.47 13.16
C GLU A 132 7.68 5.72 12.06
N PRO A 133 8.56 4.76 12.41
CA PRO A 133 9.29 3.97 11.42
C PRO A 133 8.35 3.16 10.52
N PRO A 134 8.80 2.75 9.32
CA PRO A 134 8.02 1.88 8.44
C PRO A 134 7.60 0.60 9.17
N THR A 135 6.30 0.31 9.18
CA THR A 135 5.76 -0.87 9.88
C THR A 135 5.13 -1.84 8.90
N PRO A 136 5.56 -3.11 8.85
CA PRO A 136 4.97 -4.09 7.93
C PRO A 136 3.50 -4.33 8.25
N LEU A 137 2.68 -4.41 7.19
CA LEU A 137 1.29 -4.84 7.28
C LEU A 137 1.16 -6.31 6.87
N ALA A 138 0.18 -7.00 7.46
CA ALA A 138 -0.15 -8.39 7.15
C ALA A 138 -0.26 -8.62 5.62
N TRP A 139 0.33 -9.71 5.13
CA TRP A 139 0.29 -10.10 3.72
C TRP A 139 -1.02 -10.80 3.35
N ASN A 140 -1.57 -11.53 4.30
CA ASN A 140 -2.86 -12.17 4.23
C ASN A 140 -3.48 -12.17 5.63
N GLY A 141 -4.78 -12.38 5.70
CA GLY A 141 -5.47 -12.36 6.96
C GLY A 141 -6.97 -12.46 6.82
N VAL A 142 -7.63 -12.79 7.91
CA VAL A 142 -9.08 -12.81 8.01
C VAL A 142 -9.63 -11.41 8.29
N TYR A 143 -10.73 -11.09 7.62
CA TYR A 143 -11.50 -9.88 7.83
C TYR A 143 -12.92 -10.26 8.23
N HIS A 144 -13.43 -9.57 9.24
CA HIS A 144 -14.84 -9.60 9.59
C HIS A 144 -15.21 -8.27 10.28
N PRO A 145 -16.38 -7.67 10.00
CA PRO A 145 -16.77 -6.37 10.58
C PRO A 145 -16.86 -6.36 12.12
N ALA A 146 -17.00 -7.54 12.74
CA ALA A 146 -17.01 -7.72 14.19
C ALA A 146 -15.73 -8.38 14.75
N TRP A 147 -14.70 -8.58 13.92
CA TRP A 147 -13.38 -9.08 14.36
C TRP A 147 -12.40 -7.92 14.50
N ALA A 148 -12.01 -7.62 15.74
CA ALA A 148 -11.02 -6.58 16.06
C ALA A 148 -9.66 -7.16 16.47
N GLY A 149 -9.48 -8.48 16.36
CA GLY A 149 -8.24 -9.17 16.71
C GLY A 149 -7.19 -9.08 15.59
N ASN A 150 -6.10 -9.83 15.78
CA ASN A 150 -5.04 -9.90 14.77
C ASN A 150 -5.60 -10.51 13.47
N PRO A 151 -5.49 -9.85 12.30
CA PRO A 151 -5.93 -10.43 11.03
C PRO A 151 -5.22 -11.75 10.68
N GLU A 152 -4.01 -11.99 11.19
CA GLU A 152 -3.27 -13.22 10.92
C GLU A 152 -3.66 -14.40 11.82
N ASP A 153 -4.49 -14.17 12.84
CA ASP A 153 -4.93 -15.15 13.83
C ASP A 153 -6.26 -15.81 13.44
N ILE A 154 -6.17 -16.79 12.54
CA ILE A 154 -7.33 -17.58 12.13
C ILE A 154 -7.94 -18.40 13.28
N ALA A 155 -7.12 -18.88 14.23
CA ALA A 155 -7.62 -19.68 15.34
C ALA A 155 -8.48 -18.84 16.29
N GLY A 156 -8.02 -17.63 16.63
CA GLY A 156 -8.80 -16.67 17.40
C GLY A 156 -10.07 -16.25 16.68
N TYR A 157 -9.99 -15.99 15.37
CA TYR A 157 -11.17 -15.68 14.57
C TYR A 157 -12.22 -16.79 14.61
N LEU A 158 -11.81 -18.04 14.32
CA LEU A 158 -12.74 -19.17 14.33
C LEU A 158 -13.32 -19.39 15.74
N SER A 159 -12.52 -19.24 16.79
CA SER A 159 -13.04 -19.33 18.15
C SER A 159 -14.14 -18.30 18.48
N ALA A 160 -14.12 -17.13 17.83
CA ALA A 160 -15.06 -16.05 18.08
C ALA A 160 -16.27 -16.06 17.14
N HIS A 161 -16.09 -16.50 15.88
CA HIS A 161 -17.07 -16.30 14.81
C HIS A 161 -17.54 -17.58 14.12
N TYR A 162 -16.89 -18.72 14.35
CA TYR A 162 -17.28 -19.99 13.72
C TYR A 162 -18.28 -20.77 14.57
N VAL A 163 -19.31 -21.32 13.94
CA VAL A 163 -20.29 -22.20 14.57
C VAL A 163 -20.20 -23.59 13.95
N GLU A 164 -19.91 -24.58 14.80
CA GLU A 164 -19.81 -25.99 14.41
C GLU A 164 -21.12 -26.50 13.78
N GLY A 165 -21.00 -27.29 12.72
CA GLY A 165 -22.14 -27.87 11.99
C GLY A 165 -22.84 -26.95 10.99
N ARG A 166 -22.48 -25.66 10.89
CA ARG A 166 -22.95 -24.80 9.79
C ARG A 166 -22.11 -25.00 8.53
N PRO A 167 -22.71 -24.93 7.32
CA PRO A 167 -21.94 -24.80 6.09
C PRO A 167 -21.06 -23.55 6.16
N THR A 168 -19.86 -23.62 5.58
CA THR A 168 -18.90 -22.51 5.60
C THR A 168 -18.69 -22.00 4.18
N VAL A 169 -18.61 -20.69 4.01
CA VAL A 169 -18.28 -20.04 2.74
C VAL A 169 -16.96 -19.30 2.91
N GLY A 170 -15.94 -19.76 2.20
CA GLY A 170 -14.67 -19.06 2.04
C GLY A 170 -14.80 -17.93 1.01
N VAL A 171 -14.41 -16.72 1.39
CA VAL A 171 -14.35 -15.56 0.49
C VAL A 171 -12.92 -15.10 0.40
N ILE A 172 -12.37 -15.00 -0.80
CA ILE A 172 -11.02 -14.46 -1.01
C ILE A 172 -11.08 -13.15 -1.76
N PHE A 173 -10.33 -12.14 -1.30
CA PHE A 173 -10.30 -10.81 -1.91
C PHE A 173 -8.91 -10.20 -1.87
N TYR A 174 -8.70 -9.11 -2.60
CA TYR A 174 -7.35 -8.56 -2.76
C TYR A 174 -6.88 -7.83 -1.50
N ARG A 175 -5.64 -8.08 -1.08
CA ARG A 175 -4.95 -7.32 -0.01
C ARG A 175 -5.01 -5.81 -0.25
N SER A 176 -4.94 -5.37 -1.50
CA SER A 176 -5.06 -3.93 -1.83
C SER A 176 -6.38 -3.33 -1.38
N GLU A 177 -7.47 -4.10 -1.40
CA GLU A 177 -8.79 -3.63 -0.96
C GLU A 177 -8.82 -3.51 0.56
N TRP A 178 -8.24 -4.49 1.27
CA TRP A 178 -8.05 -4.44 2.72
C TRP A 178 -7.23 -3.20 3.13
N ILE A 179 -6.13 -2.92 2.43
CA ILE A 179 -5.28 -1.76 2.68
C ILE A 179 -6.03 -0.44 2.46
N THR A 180 -6.86 -0.36 1.40
CA THR A 180 -7.66 0.85 1.16
C THR A 180 -8.77 1.05 2.18
N GLY A 181 -9.12 0.04 2.97
CA GLY A 181 -10.08 0.15 4.07
C GLY A 181 -11.53 0.38 3.64
N ASP A 182 -11.87 0.19 2.36
CA ASP A 182 -13.26 0.18 1.92
C ASP A 182 -13.84 -1.24 2.01
N PHE A 183 -14.46 -1.52 3.16
CA PHE A 183 -15.06 -2.82 3.44
C PHE A 183 -16.56 -2.86 3.17
N THR A 184 -17.11 -1.91 2.40
CA THR A 184 -18.56 -1.78 2.21
C THR A 184 -19.18 -3.07 1.65
N TYR A 185 -18.67 -3.57 0.52
CA TYR A 185 -19.21 -4.79 -0.08
C TYR A 185 -18.78 -6.04 0.67
N HIS A 186 -17.55 -6.09 1.20
CA HIS A 186 -17.04 -7.20 2.02
C HIS A 186 -17.96 -7.47 3.21
N THR A 187 -18.32 -6.40 3.92
CA THR A 187 -19.24 -6.43 5.06
C THR A 187 -20.64 -6.87 4.64
N ALA A 188 -21.14 -6.36 3.52
CA ALA A 188 -22.44 -6.76 3.00
C ALA A 188 -22.48 -8.26 2.64
N LEU A 189 -21.43 -8.77 1.97
CA LEU A 189 -21.31 -10.17 1.58
C LEU A 189 -21.23 -11.09 2.80
N ILE A 190 -20.38 -10.76 3.77
CA ILE A 190 -20.27 -11.51 5.02
C ILE A 190 -21.62 -11.59 5.72
N ARG A 191 -22.29 -10.44 5.91
CA ARG A 191 -23.60 -10.41 6.58
C ARG A 191 -24.68 -11.19 5.83
N ALA A 192 -24.62 -11.22 4.49
CA ALA A 192 -25.54 -12.01 3.68
C ALA A 192 -25.32 -13.52 3.87
N ILE A 193 -24.05 -13.96 3.90
CA ILE A 193 -23.71 -15.38 4.18
C ILE A 193 -24.21 -15.79 5.58
N GLU A 194 -23.96 -14.95 6.58
CA GLU A 194 -24.38 -15.21 7.96
C GLU A 194 -25.91 -15.23 8.11
N ALA A 195 -26.63 -14.37 7.38
CA ALA A 195 -28.09 -14.31 7.38
C ALA A 195 -28.74 -15.60 6.84
N GLU A 196 -28.05 -16.30 5.95
CA GLU A 196 -28.45 -17.63 5.44
C GLU A 196 -28.06 -18.78 6.38
N GLY A 197 -27.55 -18.48 7.57
CA GLY A 197 -27.18 -19.49 8.57
C GLY A 197 -25.89 -20.24 8.28
N MET A 198 -24.98 -19.65 7.49
CA MET A 198 -23.66 -20.18 7.17
C MET A 198 -22.55 -19.45 7.95
N ASN A 199 -21.37 -20.06 8.06
CA ASN A 199 -20.15 -19.39 8.51
C ASN A 199 -19.53 -18.63 7.34
N ALA A 200 -19.05 -17.41 7.57
CA ALA A 200 -18.27 -16.66 6.59
C ALA A 200 -16.79 -16.66 7.02
N VAL A 201 -15.88 -16.97 6.10
CA VAL A 201 -14.43 -16.80 6.31
C VAL A 201 -13.89 -15.95 5.17
N ALA A 202 -13.84 -14.63 5.39
CA ALA A 202 -13.33 -13.70 4.38
C ALA A 202 -11.84 -13.44 4.61
N VAL A 203 -11.02 -13.69 3.59
CA VAL A 203 -9.56 -13.65 3.66
C VAL A 203 -9.03 -12.71 2.59
N PHE A 204 -8.23 -11.73 3.00
CA PHE A 204 -7.45 -10.95 2.05
C PHE A 204 -6.12 -11.65 1.77
N SER A 205 -5.65 -11.58 0.53
CA SER A 205 -4.31 -12.03 0.16
C SER A 205 -3.79 -11.31 -1.09
N ASN A 206 -2.50 -11.43 -1.36
CA ASN A 206 -1.95 -11.07 -2.66
C ASN A 206 -2.17 -12.23 -3.65
N ALA A 207 -2.57 -11.92 -4.88
CA ALA A 207 -2.68 -12.94 -5.94
C ALA A 207 -1.31 -13.43 -6.43
N TYR A 208 -0.28 -12.59 -6.34
CA TYR A 208 1.08 -12.91 -6.78
C TYR A 208 2.07 -12.82 -5.62
N ARG A 209 3.03 -13.74 -5.61
CA ARG A 209 4.20 -13.67 -4.73
C ARG A 209 5.06 -12.49 -5.16
N ASP A 210 5.35 -11.57 -4.24
CA ASP A 210 6.38 -10.56 -4.46
C ASP A 210 7.73 -11.17 -4.09
N ALA A 211 8.44 -11.78 -5.05
CA ALA A 211 9.69 -12.51 -4.80
C ALA A 211 10.82 -11.71 -4.11
N ARG A 212 10.69 -10.38 -4.02
CA ARG A 212 11.67 -9.50 -3.37
C ARG A 212 11.42 -9.35 -1.86
N VAL A 213 10.27 -9.82 -1.36
CA VAL A 213 9.92 -9.97 0.06
C VAL A 213 9.52 -11.44 0.24
N GLU A 214 9.70 -12.00 1.42
CA GLU A 214 9.18 -13.34 1.69
C GLU A 214 7.64 -13.31 1.86
N SER A 215 6.91 -12.76 0.88
CA SER A 215 5.44 -12.72 0.90
C SER A 215 4.91 -14.14 0.64
N PRO A 216 3.90 -14.59 1.40
CA PRO A 216 3.19 -15.83 1.11
C PRO A 216 2.50 -15.80 -0.25
N THR A 217 2.34 -16.98 -0.85
CA THR A 217 1.56 -17.24 -2.05
C THR A 217 0.06 -17.29 -1.74
N LEU A 218 -0.75 -17.22 -2.79
CA LEU A 218 -2.20 -17.40 -2.68
C LEU A 218 -2.56 -18.79 -2.12
N MET A 219 -1.82 -19.83 -2.52
CA MET A 219 -2.07 -21.19 -2.04
C MET A 219 -1.73 -21.35 -0.56
N GLU A 220 -0.63 -20.77 -0.09
CA GLU A 220 -0.31 -20.77 1.34
C GLU A 220 -1.38 -20.05 2.16
N ALA A 221 -1.99 -18.98 1.63
CA ALA A 221 -3.14 -18.34 2.28
C ALA A 221 -4.37 -19.27 2.29
N ILE A 222 -4.70 -19.91 1.17
CA ILE A 222 -5.82 -20.87 1.11
C ILE A 222 -5.61 -22.01 2.10
N GLU A 223 -4.42 -22.62 2.13
CA GLU A 223 -4.10 -23.68 3.08
C GLU A 223 -4.18 -23.21 4.53
N LYS A 224 -3.68 -22.02 4.85
CA LYS A 224 -3.72 -21.47 6.20
C LYS A 224 -5.14 -21.16 6.68
N TYR A 225 -5.96 -20.55 5.83
CA TYR A 225 -7.24 -19.98 6.27
C TYR A 225 -8.45 -20.84 5.92
N PHE A 226 -8.38 -21.71 4.93
CA PHE A 226 -9.52 -22.51 4.44
C PHE A 226 -9.37 -24.02 4.66
N CYS A 227 -8.21 -24.47 5.14
CA CYS A 227 -7.99 -25.86 5.50
C CYS A 227 -7.74 -26.02 7.01
N ARG A 228 -8.17 -27.16 7.55
CA ARG A 228 -7.82 -27.65 8.90
C ARG A 228 -7.26 -29.06 8.73
N ASP A 229 -6.08 -29.30 9.30
CA ASP A 229 -5.36 -30.59 9.18
C ASP A 229 -5.21 -31.09 7.72
N GLY A 230 -4.97 -30.16 6.80
CA GLY A 230 -4.80 -30.44 5.37
C GLY A 230 -6.10 -30.69 4.60
N THR A 231 -7.26 -30.60 5.25
CA THR A 231 -8.58 -30.79 4.60
C THR A 231 -9.33 -29.47 4.54
N PRO A 232 -9.92 -29.08 3.39
CA PRO A 232 -10.79 -27.91 3.31
C PRO A 232 -11.98 -28.03 4.28
N TYR A 233 -12.26 -26.97 5.03
CA TYR A 233 -13.46 -26.86 5.88
C TYR A 233 -14.47 -25.82 5.36
N VAL A 234 -14.09 -25.12 4.29
CA VAL A 234 -14.94 -24.23 3.48
C VAL A 234 -15.45 -24.95 2.23
#